data_AF-A0A839JDI7-F1
#
_entry.id   AF-A0A839JDI7-F1
#
_cell.length_a   1.000
_cell.length_b   1.000
_cell.length_c   1.000
_cell.angle_alpha   90.00
_cell.angle_beta   90.00
_cell.angle_gamma   90.00
#
_symmetry.space_group_name_H-M   'P 1'
#
loop_
_entity.id
_entity.type
_entity.pdbx_description
1 polymer ?
#
loop_
_entity_poly.entity_id
_entity_poly.type
_entity_poly.pdbx_seq_one_letter_code
_entity_poly.pdbx_strand_id
1 'polypeptide(L)' 'MHAPGRGAALNDAELSWDCPLHGSRFAADGTRLEGPAVEDLALTEEG' A
#
# COMPACT_ATOMS: atom_id res chain seq x y z
N MET A 1 -3.64 -7.35 -10.85
CA MET A 1 -3.19 -6.60 -9.66
C MET A 1 -1.75 -6.99 -9.41
N HIS A 2 -0.81 -6.12 -9.81
CA HIS A 2 0.61 -6.23 -9.49
C HIS A 2 1.06 -4.95 -8.77
N ALA A 3 2.33 -4.91 -8.36
CA ALA A 3 2.77 -4.99 -6.97
C ALA A 3 2.49 -3.80 -6.03
N PRO A 4 2.61 -4.03 -4.71
CA PRO A 4 3.28 -3.10 -3.82
C PRO A 4 4.81 -3.31 -3.88
N GLY A 5 5.54 -2.33 -4.42
CA GLY A 5 6.98 -2.17 -4.15
C GLY A 5 7.18 -1.53 -2.78
N ARG A 6 8.07 -2.12 -1.96
CA ARG A 6 8.38 -1.87 -0.52
C ARG A 6 7.19 -1.92 0.46
N GLY A 7 6.99 -3.13 1.00
CA GLY A 7 6.63 -3.30 2.42
C GLY A 7 5.17 -3.13 2.80
N ALA A 8 4.25 -3.12 1.83
CA ALA A 8 2.81 -3.23 2.04
C ALA A 8 2.28 -4.52 1.41
N ALA A 9 1.21 -5.09 1.97
CA ALA A 9 0.56 -6.31 1.50
C ALA A 9 -0.88 -6.02 1.07
N LEU A 10 -1.41 -6.80 0.11
CA LEU A 10 -2.79 -6.61 -0.32
C LEU A 10 -3.74 -7.06 0.78
N ASN A 11 -4.72 -6.22 1.07
CA ASN A 11 -5.91 -6.57 1.83
C ASN A 11 -7.10 -6.63 0.86
N ASP A 12 -7.39 -7.84 0.36
CA ASP A 12 -8.46 -8.07 -0.63
C ASP A 12 -9.86 -7.72 -0.10
N ALA A 13 -10.09 -7.81 1.21
CA ALA A 13 -11.39 -7.50 1.80
C ALA A 13 -11.68 -6.00 1.77
N GLU A 14 -10.65 -5.17 1.88
CA GLU A 14 -10.76 -3.71 1.93
C GLU A 14 -10.24 -3.02 0.66
N LEU A 15 -9.72 -3.78 -0.30
CA LEU A 15 -9.10 -3.29 -1.53
C LEU A 15 -8.01 -2.23 -1.26
N SER A 16 -7.21 -2.48 -0.22
CA SER A 16 -6.14 -1.59 0.24
C SER A 16 -4.79 -2.30 0.27
N TRP A 17 -3.72 -1.52 0.21
CA TRP A 17 -2.38 -1.97 0.57
C TRP A 17 -2.08 -1.60 2.01
N ASP A 18 -1.78 -2.58 2.84
CA ASP A 18 -1.57 -2.39 4.27
C ASP A 18 -0.11 -2.70 4.63
N CYS A 19 0.58 -1.74 5.24
CA CYS A 19 1.94 -1.93 5.75
C CYS A 19 1.89 -2.65 7.10
N PRO A 20 2.34 -3.92 7.20
CA PRO A 20 2.27 -4.68 8.45
C PRO A 20 3.23 -4.16 9.53
N LEU A 21 4.20 -3.31 9.18
CA LEU A 21 5.21 -2.83 10.11
C LEU A 21 4.73 -1.64 10.96
N HIS A 22 4.01 -0.70 10.35
CA HIS A 22 3.66 0.57 10.99
C HIS A 22 2.18 0.95 10.83
N GLY A 23 1.38 0.13 10.14
CA GLY A 23 -0.05 0.35 9.96
C GLY A 23 -0.41 1.44 8.95
N SER A 24 0.52 1.88 8.09
CA SER A 24 0.16 2.73 6.95
C SER A 24 -0.75 1.97 6.00
N ARG A 25 -1.79 2.63 5.48
CA ARG A 25 -2.72 2.04 4.51
C ARG A 25 -2.85 2.92 3.28
N PHE A 26 -3.01 2.28 2.14
CA PHE A 26 -3.10 2.93 0.84
C PHE A 26 -4.24 2.35 0.02
N ALA A 27 -4.88 3.16 -0.81
CA ALA A 27 -5.85 2.71 -1.79
C ALA A 27 -5.18 1.83 -2.85
N ALA A 28 -5.98 1.13 -3.65
CA ALA A 28 -5.49 0.28 -4.74
C ALA A 28 -4.59 1.02 -5.77
N ASP A 29 -4.74 2.34 -5.90
CA ASP A 29 -3.91 3.21 -6.76
C ASP A 29 -2.67 3.79 -6.07
N GLY A 30 -2.40 3.39 -4.82
CA GLY A 30 -1.25 3.83 -4.02
C GLY A 30 -1.51 5.09 -3.19
N THR A 31 -2.66 5.74 -3.33
CA THR A 31 -3.01 6.93 -2.53
C THR A 31 -3.00 6.64 -1.04
N ARG A 32 -2.35 7.47 -0.22
CA ARG A 32 -2.35 7.32 1.24
C ARG A 32 -3.75 7.51 1.82
N LEU A 33 -4.20 6.53 2.60
CA LEU A 33 -5.45 6.58 3.36
C LEU A 33 -5.20 6.98 4.82
N GLU A 34 -4.34 6.25 5.52
CA GLU A 34 -4.06 6.47 6.94
C GLU A 34 -2.67 5.97 7.37
N GLY A 35 -2.33 6.24 8.63
CA GLY A 35 -1.08 5.82 9.26
C GLY A 35 0.09 6.79 9.09
N PRO A 36 1.32 6.35 9.40
CA PRO A 36 2.49 7.24 9.56
C PRO A 36 3.24 7.60 8.26
N ALA A 37 2.95 6.98 7.12
CA ALA A 37 3.58 7.33 5.84
C ALA A 37 3.32 8.81 5.50
N VAL A 38 4.29 9.58 5.01
CA VAL A 38 4.05 11.01 4.68
C VAL A 38 3.84 11.25 3.18
N GLU A 39 3.91 10.19 2.39
CA GLU A 39 3.80 10.19 0.93
C GLU A 39 2.95 8.99 0.49
N ASP A 40 2.49 9.02 -0.77
CA ASP A 40 1.77 7.92 -1.41
C ASP A 40 2.70 6.73 -1.70
N LEU A 41 2.13 5.53 -1.82
CA LEU A 41 2.86 4.32 -2.15
C LEU A 41 3.22 4.33 -3.64
N ALA A 42 4.52 4.28 -3.93
CA ALA A 42 4.99 4.12 -5.31
C ALA A 42 4.65 2.72 -5.83
N LEU A 43 3.66 2.64 -6.72
CA LEU A 43 3.30 1.43 -7.43
C LEU A 43 4.33 1.17 -8.54
N THR A 44 5.43 0.51 -8.18
CA THR A 44 6.39 0.02 -9.16
C THR A 44 5.97 -1.38 -9.60
N GLU A 45 5.74 -1.55 -10.90
CA GLU A 45 5.50 -2.85 -11.54
C GLU A 45 6.84 -3.62 -11.64
N GLU A 46 7.43 -4.02 -10.51
CA GLU A 46 8.52 -5.01 -10.52
C GLU A 46 7.88 -6.40 -10.37
N GLY A 47 7.98 -7.20 -11.44
CA GLY A 47 7.48 -8.58 -11.52
C GLY A 47 8.38 -9.59 -10.84
#